data_AF-A0A532UCZ3-F1
#
_entry.id   AF-A0A532UCZ3-F1
#
_cell.length_a   1.000
_cell.length_b   1.000
_cell.length_c   1.000
_cell.angle_alpha   90.00
_cell.angle_beta   90.00
_cell.angle_gamma   90.00
#
_symmetry.space_group_name_H-M   'P 1'
#
loop_
_entity.id
_entity.type
_entity.pdbx_description
1 polymer ?
#
loop_
_entity_poly.entity_id
_entity_poly.type
_entity_poly.pdbx_seq_one_letter_code
_entity_poly.pdbx_strand_id
1 'polypeptide(L)'
;MSYRFAVRKKLLYFEMEVIKMDKRRLRVILTSIVVVLLFCSAKLSYAQASTRAKDDRGERKAQSEGKRDAQAEMKDKGGTGNIKDNPKEKGKVGQTSKTPSGWSKGLKKGWEKSTPPGWDKWSKKTRKKWQGNLARAKKRINAKAKKKGWNAKELKKAGIAIEFAARKGVPLSQVRKIANKCLRNGLKGEELLGVAVALSKGVSKGINFETLGIQVVAKLKAGYKGKKLANEIHAMIEIRYKAKMKAQEEKVGKPTGRDKPKSKNDKEKTPKVSEQKKEKPGDGKSQKSRKQKSGENGARGDH
;
A
#
# COMPACT_ATOMS: atom_id res chain seq x y z
N MET A 1 -9.75 -37.39 11.92
CA MET A 1 -11.15 -36.91 11.77
C MET A 1 -11.83 -36.52 13.10
N SER A 2 -11.17 -36.56 14.27
CA SER A 2 -11.85 -36.42 15.58
C SER A 2 -12.32 -35.02 15.99
N TYR A 3 -11.69 -33.93 15.51
CA TYR A 3 -12.02 -32.59 16.02
C TYR A 3 -13.35 -32.03 15.49
N ARG A 4 -13.69 -32.32 14.22
CA ARG A 4 -14.95 -31.86 13.61
C ARG A 4 -16.17 -32.57 14.20
N PHE A 5 -16.01 -33.84 14.60
CA PHE A 5 -17.06 -34.61 15.25
C PHE A 5 -17.32 -34.12 16.69
N ALA A 6 -16.25 -33.83 17.45
CA ALA A 6 -16.36 -33.29 18.81
C ALA A 6 -17.06 -31.92 18.85
N VAL A 7 -16.77 -31.04 17.88
CA VAL A 7 -17.42 -29.72 17.81
C VAL A 7 -18.90 -29.85 17.44
N ARG A 8 -19.25 -30.73 16.49
CA ARG A 8 -20.67 -30.96 16.12
C ARG A 8 -21.49 -31.53 17.28
N LYS A 9 -20.94 -32.47 18.06
CA LYS A 9 -21.66 -33.06 19.20
C LYS A 9 -21.92 -32.05 20.31
N LYS A 10 -20.98 -31.12 20.56
CA LYS A 10 -21.17 -30.02 21.53
C LYS A 10 -22.20 -28.99 21.05
N LEU A 11 -22.26 -28.71 19.75
CA LEU A 11 -23.22 -27.76 19.19
C LEU A 11 -24.67 -28.28 19.32
N LEU A 12 -24.89 -29.57 19.05
CA LEU A 12 -26.21 -30.20 19.18
C LEU A 12 -26.70 -30.25 20.63
N TYR A 13 -25.79 -30.45 21.59
CA TYR A 13 -26.15 -30.44 23.01
C TYR A 13 -26.62 -29.05 23.46
N PHE A 14 -25.97 -28.01 22.95
CA PHE A 14 -26.34 -26.62 23.23
C PHE A 14 -27.71 -26.25 22.63
N GLU A 15 -28.02 -26.72 21.42
CA GLU A 15 -29.32 -26.48 20.79
C GLU A 15 -30.48 -27.10 21.59
N MET A 16 -30.29 -28.31 22.16
CA MET A 16 -31.31 -28.96 22.97
C MET A 16 -31.56 -28.26 24.31
N GLU A 17 -30.53 -27.72 24.96
CA GLU A 17 -30.69 -26.96 26.21
C GLU A 17 -31.41 -25.63 25.98
N VAL A 18 -31.13 -24.95 24.86
CA VAL A 18 -31.77 -23.66 24.53
C VAL A 18 -33.29 -23.82 24.31
N ILE A 19 -33.74 -24.97 23.78
CA ILE A 19 -35.17 -25.24 23.55
C ILE A 19 -35.95 -25.41 24.88
N LYS A 20 -35.30 -25.88 25.95
CA LYS A 20 -35.93 -26.07 27.26
C LYS A 20 -35.95 -24.81 28.13
N MET A 21 -35.32 -23.72 27.70
CA MET A 21 -35.26 -22.50 28.50
C MET A 21 -36.54 -21.69 28.42
N ASP A 22 -37.08 -21.30 29.58
CA ASP A 22 -38.18 -20.35 29.68
C ASP A 22 -37.88 -19.04 28.92
N LYS A 23 -38.89 -18.52 28.23
CA LYS A 23 -38.80 -17.25 27.46
C LYS A 23 -38.22 -16.09 28.28
N ARG A 24 -38.44 -16.06 29.59
CA ARG A 24 -37.90 -15.04 30.50
C ARG A 24 -36.38 -15.17 30.66
N ARG A 25 -35.86 -16.39 30.85
CA ARG A 25 -34.43 -16.65 30.98
C ARG A 25 -33.69 -16.41 29.66
N LEU A 26 -34.30 -16.79 28.54
CA LEU A 26 -33.75 -16.53 27.20
C LEU A 26 -33.59 -15.03 26.93
N ARG A 27 -34.59 -14.20 27.31
CA ARG A 27 -34.50 -12.74 27.17
C ARG A 27 -33.33 -12.16 27.96
N VAL A 28 -33.11 -12.60 29.20
CA VAL A 28 -32.00 -12.13 30.06
C VAL A 28 -30.62 -12.49 29.48
N ILE A 29 -30.48 -13.69 28.90
CA ILE A 29 -29.23 -14.10 28.26
C ILE A 29 -28.98 -13.31 26.98
N LEU A 30 -30.02 -13.08 26.16
CA LEU A 30 -29.87 -12.29 24.94
C LEU A 30 -29.51 -10.83 25.25
N THR A 31 -30.13 -10.20 26.25
CA THR A 31 -29.75 -8.84 26.64
C THR A 31 -28.33 -8.76 27.19
N SER A 32 -27.89 -9.74 27.98
CA SER A 32 -26.51 -9.74 28.49
C SER A 32 -25.47 -9.90 27.37
N ILE A 33 -25.74 -10.77 26.38
CA ILE A 33 -24.88 -10.92 25.19
C ILE A 33 -24.81 -9.62 24.40
N VAL A 34 -25.94 -8.94 24.18
CA VAL A 34 -25.98 -7.66 23.45
C VAL A 34 -25.18 -6.59 24.19
N VAL A 35 -25.29 -6.49 25.52
CA VAL A 35 -24.52 -5.55 26.34
C VAL A 35 -23.01 -5.83 26.22
N VAL A 36 -22.59 -7.11 26.29
CA VAL A 36 -21.17 -7.49 26.12
C VAL A 36 -20.66 -7.16 24.72
N LEU A 37 -21.46 -7.40 23.67
CA LEU A 37 -21.10 -7.06 22.29
C LEU A 37 -20.98 -5.55 22.07
N LEU A 38 -21.86 -4.75 22.65
CA LEU A 38 -21.76 -3.28 22.63
C LEU A 38 -20.50 -2.79 23.35
N PHE A 39 -20.17 -3.35 24.52
CA PHE A 39 -18.99 -2.98 25.29
C PHE A 39 -17.68 -3.36 24.57
N CYS A 40 -17.64 -4.52 23.92
CA CYS A 40 -16.51 -4.94 23.07
C CYS A 40 -16.31 -4.02 21.86
N SER A 41 -17.40 -3.55 21.26
CA SER A 41 -17.35 -2.65 20.09
C SER A 41 -16.82 -1.26 20.47
N ALA A 42 -17.21 -0.74 21.64
CA ALA A 42 -16.71 0.55 22.15
C ALA A 42 -15.19 0.54 22.42
N LYS A 43 -14.67 -0.53 23.04
CA LYS A 43 -13.22 -0.67 23.29
C LYS A 43 -12.41 -0.78 21.98
N LEU A 44 -12.95 -1.43 20.96
CA LEU A 44 -12.30 -1.53 19.66
C LEU A 44 -12.21 -0.17 18.95
N SER A 45 -13.26 0.64 19.05
CA SER A 45 -13.30 2.01 18.51
C SER A 45 -12.30 2.94 19.24
N TYR A 46 -12.23 2.88 20.57
CA TYR A 46 -11.30 3.69 21.37
C TYR A 46 -9.81 3.33 21.10
N ALA A 47 -9.51 2.04 20.90
CA ALA A 47 -8.18 1.59 20.50
C ALA A 47 -7.77 2.09 19.10
N GLN A 48 -8.74 2.25 18.19
CA GLN A 48 -8.49 2.73 16.84
C GLN A 48 -8.30 4.26 16.79
N ALA A 49 -8.94 5.02 17.67
CA ALA A 49 -8.75 6.47 17.79
C ALA A 49 -7.39 6.86 18.38
N SER A 50 -6.91 6.15 19.42
CA SER A 50 -5.63 6.48 20.08
C SER A 50 -4.39 6.20 19.23
N THR A 51 -4.49 5.30 18.24
CA THR A 51 -3.38 5.00 17.32
C THR A 51 -3.25 6.01 16.17
N ARG A 52 -4.31 6.74 15.81
CA ARG A 52 -4.24 7.83 14.82
C ARG A 52 -3.50 9.06 15.36
N ALA A 53 -3.71 9.42 16.63
CA ALA A 53 -3.07 10.62 17.21
C ALA A 53 -1.53 10.53 17.36
N LYS A 54 -0.96 9.32 17.44
CA LYS A 54 0.49 9.11 17.59
C LYS A 54 1.26 9.01 16.27
N ASP A 55 0.60 8.68 15.16
CA ASP A 55 1.28 8.54 13.86
C ASP A 55 1.48 9.90 13.15
N ASP A 56 0.57 10.87 13.34
CA ASP A 56 0.68 12.20 12.69
C ASP A 56 1.72 13.13 13.35
N ARG A 57 1.94 13.02 14.68
CA ARG A 57 2.93 13.84 15.40
C ARG A 57 4.38 13.42 15.13
N GLY A 58 4.60 12.15 14.76
CA GLY A 58 5.92 11.60 14.44
C GLY A 58 6.43 11.95 13.02
N GLU A 59 5.53 12.15 12.04
CA GLU A 59 5.95 12.49 10.68
C GLU A 59 6.40 13.96 10.55
N ARG A 60 5.83 14.90 11.34
CA ARG A 60 6.25 16.31 11.30
C ARG A 60 7.65 16.56 11.86
N LYS A 61 8.06 15.89 12.97
CA LYS A 61 9.43 16.06 13.52
C LYS A 61 10.52 15.43 12.65
N ALA A 62 10.24 14.33 11.96
CA ALA A 62 11.23 13.70 11.08
C ALA A 62 11.46 14.45 9.74
N GLN A 63 10.61 15.42 9.39
CA GLN A 63 10.78 16.27 8.21
C GLN A 63 11.53 17.58 8.50
N SER A 64 11.55 18.06 9.76
CA SER A 64 12.28 19.28 10.13
C SER A 64 13.78 19.04 10.38
N GLU A 65 14.17 17.88 10.92
CA GLU A 65 15.59 17.56 11.15
C GLU A 65 16.34 17.18 9.87
N GLY A 66 15.68 16.52 8.91
CA GLY A 66 16.29 16.14 7.64
C GLY A 66 16.51 17.29 6.63
N LYS A 67 16.10 18.52 6.96
CA LYS A 67 16.33 19.71 6.14
C LYS A 67 17.56 20.52 6.57
N ARG A 68 18.05 20.39 7.82
CA ARG A 68 19.24 21.13 8.28
C ARG A 68 20.54 20.52 7.76
N ASP A 69 20.62 19.19 7.63
CA ASP A 69 21.84 18.52 7.15
C ASP A 69 22.01 18.54 5.63
N ALA A 70 20.97 18.87 4.86
CA ALA A 70 21.04 18.91 3.39
C ALA A 70 21.47 20.28 2.84
N GLN A 71 21.58 21.30 3.69
CA GLN A 71 21.90 22.67 3.27
C GLN A 71 23.37 23.05 3.52
N ALA A 72 24.16 22.19 4.17
CA ALA A 72 25.60 22.40 4.42
C ALA A 72 26.52 21.88 3.29
N GLU A 73 26.03 21.05 2.35
CA GLU A 73 26.86 20.39 1.33
C GLU A 73 26.64 20.89 -0.12
N MET A 74 25.90 21.98 -0.31
CA MET A 74 25.70 22.61 -1.63
C MET A 74 26.11 24.09 -1.62
N LYS A 75 27.39 24.34 -1.31
CA LYS A 75 28.08 25.58 -1.65
C LYS A 75 29.38 25.23 -2.38
N ASP A 76 29.28 24.57 -3.52
CA ASP A 76 30.26 24.79 -4.57
C ASP A 76 29.69 24.32 -5.92
N LYS A 77 30.07 25.02 -6.99
CA LYS A 77 29.63 24.87 -8.39
C LYS A 77 28.37 25.66 -8.78
N GLY A 78 28.65 26.92 -9.13
CA GLY A 78 27.84 27.69 -10.06
C GLY A 78 27.73 27.01 -11.44
N GLY A 79 26.65 27.33 -12.14
CA GLY A 79 26.32 26.77 -13.44
C GLY A 79 24.93 27.20 -13.86
N THR A 80 24.84 28.44 -14.33
CA THR A 80 23.66 29.10 -14.89
C THR A 80 23.28 28.42 -16.20
N GLY A 81 22.10 27.79 -16.26
CA GLY A 81 21.57 27.18 -17.48
C GLY A 81 20.05 27.32 -17.52
N ASN A 82 19.57 28.32 -18.26
CA ASN A 82 18.17 28.52 -18.61
C ASN A 82 17.67 27.36 -19.46
N ILE A 83 16.71 26.56 -18.97
CA ILE A 83 15.88 25.70 -19.82
C ILE A 83 14.42 25.92 -19.45
N LYS A 84 13.71 26.49 -20.42
CA LYS A 84 12.31 26.91 -20.39
C LYS A 84 11.53 25.90 -21.24
N ASP A 85 11.05 24.81 -20.64
CA ASP A 85 10.16 23.87 -21.34
C ASP A 85 8.97 23.46 -20.48
N ASN A 86 7.82 24.01 -20.88
CA ASN A 86 6.48 23.59 -20.49
C ASN A 86 6.05 22.46 -21.43
N PRO A 87 5.36 21.40 -20.93
CA PRO A 87 4.04 21.19 -21.52
C PRO A 87 2.97 20.66 -20.54
N LYS A 88 1.84 21.38 -20.59
CA LYS A 88 0.44 20.90 -20.68
C LYS A 88 0.05 19.65 -19.89
N GLU A 89 -0.59 19.91 -18.75
CA GLU A 89 -1.59 19.03 -18.13
C GLU A 89 -2.87 18.94 -18.98
N LYS A 90 -3.41 17.73 -19.13
CA LYS A 90 -4.86 17.48 -19.24
C LYS A 90 -5.25 16.15 -18.57
N GLY A 91 -6.05 16.25 -17.51
CA GLY A 91 -7.30 15.50 -17.31
C GLY A 91 -7.30 14.08 -16.70
N LYS A 92 -7.96 13.96 -15.53
CA LYS A 92 -8.85 12.87 -15.03
C LYS A 92 -8.31 11.41 -15.05
N VAL A 93 -8.34 10.58 -13.99
CA VAL A 93 -9.38 10.24 -13.00
C VAL A 93 -8.70 9.71 -11.72
N GLY A 94 -9.29 9.94 -10.55
CA GLY A 94 -8.79 9.48 -9.25
C GLY A 94 -8.79 7.95 -9.09
N GLN A 95 -7.61 7.35 -9.09
CA GLN A 95 -7.32 6.10 -8.39
C GLN A 95 -6.08 6.31 -7.51
N THR A 96 -6.27 6.29 -6.20
CA THR A 96 -5.29 6.55 -5.15
C THR A 96 -4.30 5.40 -4.91
N SER A 97 -3.93 4.67 -5.96
CA SER A 97 -2.87 3.65 -5.92
C SER A 97 -1.96 3.77 -7.14
N LYS A 98 -1.24 4.91 -7.25
CA LYS A 98 -0.25 5.19 -8.31
C LYS A 98 0.90 4.17 -8.30
N THR A 99 0.63 3.00 -8.84
CA THR A 99 1.63 2.05 -9.35
C THR A 99 1.97 2.53 -10.76
N PRO A 100 3.25 2.76 -11.09
CA PRO A 100 3.62 3.29 -12.41
C PRO A 100 3.13 2.38 -13.54
N SER A 101 2.67 3.00 -14.64
CA SER A 101 2.34 2.33 -15.89
C SER A 101 3.50 1.43 -16.35
N GLY A 102 3.21 0.15 -16.65
CA GLY A 102 4.21 -0.85 -17.05
C GLY A 102 4.47 -2.00 -16.07
N TRP A 103 3.80 -2.02 -14.91
CA TRP A 103 3.96 -3.11 -13.91
C TRP A 103 3.07 -4.33 -14.13
N SER A 104 2.06 -4.25 -15.02
CA SER A 104 0.97 -5.23 -15.09
C SER A 104 1.08 -6.26 -16.21
N LYS A 105 2.01 -6.15 -17.16
CA LYS A 105 2.15 -7.08 -18.29
C LYS A 105 3.62 -7.22 -18.70
N GLY A 106 4.26 -8.33 -18.33
CA GLY A 106 5.62 -8.64 -18.79
C GLY A 106 6.14 -9.96 -18.22
N LEU A 107 6.29 -10.95 -19.11
CA LEU A 107 6.79 -12.29 -18.83
C LEU A 107 8.19 -12.31 -18.18
N LYS A 108 8.44 -13.38 -17.44
CA LYS A 108 9.55 -13.68 -16.51
C LYS A 108 10.99 -13.60 -17.06
N LYS A 109 11.23 -13.25 -18.33
CA LYS A 109 12.58 -13.21 -18.94
C LYS A 109 13.23 -11.83 -18.65
N GLY A 110 14.15 -11.76 -17.68
CA GLY A 110 14.88 -10.51 -17.36
C GLY A 110 14.93 -10.11 -15.88
N TRP A 111 14.43 -10.94 -14.97
CA TRP A 111 14.40 -10.65 -13.53
C TRP A 111 15.75 -10.80 -12.80
N GLU A 112 16.80 -11.18 -13.53
CA GLU A 112 18.20 -11.15 -13.09
C GLU A 112 18.77 -9.73 -13.10
N LYS A 113 18.15 -8.81 -13.85
CA LYS A 113 18.64 -7.44 -13.93
C LYS A 113 18.54 -6.76 -12.56
N SER A 114 19.59 -6.03 -12.23
CA SER A 114 19.69 -5.13 -11.09
C SER A 114 18.79 -3.90 -11.27
N THR A 115 17.56 -4.04 -11.77
CA THR A 115 16.64 -2.93 -12.02
C THR A 115 15.18 -3.41 -11.89
N PRO A 116 14.25 -2.54 -11.45
CA PRO A 116 12.84 -2.89 -11.33
C PRO A 116 12.15 -3.05 -12.69
N PRO A 117 10.98 -3.73 -12.75
CA PRO A 117 10.20 -3.85 -13.98
C PRO A 117 9.86 -2.48 -14.60
N GLY A 118 10.12 -2.36 -15.90
CA GLY A 118 9.87 -1.13 -16.66
C GLY A 118 10.92 -0.02 -16.45
N TRP A 119 12.04 -0.29 -15.77
CA TRP A 119 13.09 0.69 -15.50
C TRP A 119 13.58 1.44 -16.75
N ASP A 120 13.76 0.73 -17.86
CA ASP A 120 14.26 1.31 -19.12
C ASP A 120 13.28 2.34 -19.69
N LYS A 121 11.98 2.21 -19.39
CA LYS A 121 10.93 3.16 -19.79
C LYS A 121 10.78 4.35 -18.84
N TRP A 122 11.46 4.33 -17.68
CA TRP A 122 11.39 5.44 -16.73
C TRP A 122 12.30 6.58 -17.14
N SER A 123 11.82 7.82 -16.98
CA SER A 123 12.65 9.01 -17.13
C SER A 123 13.77 9.05 -16.08
N LYS A 124 14.89 9.73 -16.39
CA LYS A 124 16.04 9.94 -15.49
C LYS A 124 15.59 10.48 -14.11
N LYS A 125 14.63 11.43 -14.11
CA LYS A 125 14.04 12.01 -12.89
C LYS A 125 13.30 10.95 -12.06
N THR A 126 12.50 10.09 -12.68
CA THR A 126 11.78 9.00 -12.00
C THR A 126 12.74 7.98 -11.41
N ARG A 127 13.77 7.56 -12.17
CA ARG A 127 14.82 6.64 -11.68
C ARG A 127 15.54 7.22 -10.46
N LYS A 128 16.00 8.48 -10.53
CA LYS A 128 16.66 9.18 -9.41
C LYS A 128 15.75 9.28 -8.17
N LYS A 129 14.47 9.65 -8.37
CA LYS A 129 13.48 9.72 -7.28
C LYS A 129 13.26 8.36 -6.63
N TRP A 130 13.16 7.29 -7.43
CA TRP A 130 12.99 5.94 -6.92
C TRP A 130 14.22 5.47 -6.12
N GLN A 131 15.44 5.67 -6.64
CA GLN A 131 16.68 5.35 -5.92
C GLN A 131 16.80 6.11 -4.61
N GLY A 132 16.51 7.42 -4.60
CA GLY A 132 16.50 8.22 -3.38
C GLY A 132 15.45 7.74 -2.37
N ASN A 133 14.28 7.29 -2.83
CA ASN A 133 13.28 6.68 -1.95
C ASN A 133 13.75 5.34 -1.37
N LEU A 134 14.40 4.49 -2.19
CA LEU A 134 14.93 3.21 -1.76
C LEU A 134 16.04 3.38 -0.71
N ALA A 135 17.00 4.27 -0.97
CA ALA A 135 18.07 4.60 -0.03
C ALA A 135 17.51 5.11 1.30
N ARG A 136 16.53 6.02 1.27
CA ARG A 136 15.83 6.50 2.47
C ARG A 136 15.09 5.38 3.21
N ALA A 137 14.44 4.46 2.50
CA ALA A 137 13.77 3.31 3.11
C ALA A 137 14.77 2.39 3.82
N LYS A 138 15.90 2.06 3.18
CA LYS A 138 16.99 1.27 3.77
C LYS A 138 17.55 1.96 5.03
N LYS A 139 17.90 3.26 4.94
CA LYS A 139 18.41 4.05 6.08
C LYS A 139 17.44 4.03 7.26
N ARG A 140 16.14 4.23 7.03
CA ARG A 140 15.11 4.23 8.09
C ARG A 140 14.92 2.88 8.77
N ILE A 141 14.92 1.77 8.01
CA ILE A 141 14.81 0.44 8.60
C ILE A 141 16.08 0.09 9.37
N ASN A 142 17.26 0.37 8.81
CA ASN A 142 18.53 0.11 9.49
C ASN A 142 18.66 0.92 10.78
N ALA A 143 18.25 2.19 10.80
CA ALA A 143 18.25 3.00 12.01
C ALA A 143 17.34 2.40 13.11
N LYS A 144 16.15 1.89 12.74
CA LYS A 144 15.25 1.22 13.69
C LYS A 144 15.79 -0.13 14.17
N ALA A 145 16.46 -0.88 13.30
CA ALA A 145 17.09 -2.14 13.65
C ALA A 145 18.30 -1.95 14.57
N LYS A 146 19.12 -0.92 14.32
CA LYS A 146 20.21 -0.50 15.21
C LYS A 146 19.72 -0.18 16.63
N LYS A 147 18.61 0.58 16.74
CA LYS A 147 17.97 0.86 18.04
C LYS A 147 17.48 -0.39 18.78
N LYS A 148 17.36 -1.53 18.10
CA LYS A 148 17.02 -2.84 18.68
C LYS A 148 18.24 -3.73 18.94
N GLY A 149 19.46 -3.21 18.80
CA GLY A 149 20.69 -3.97 19.02
C GLY A 149 21.00 -5.01 17.95
N TRP A 150 20.50 -4.86 16.72
CA TRP A 150 20.83 -5.81 15.64
C TRP A 150 22.29 -5.67 15.18
N ASN A 151 22.93 -6.80 14.89
CA ASN A 151 24.31 -6.82 14.43
C ASN A 151 24.46 -6.36 12.96
N ALA A 152 25.68 -6.05 12.54
CA ALA A 152 25.97 -5.55 11.19
C ALA A 152 25.49 -6.49 10.07
N LYS A 153 25.60 -7.82 10.26
CA LYS A 153 25.15 -8.83 9.30
C LYS A 153 23.63 -8.82 9.12
N GLU A 154 22.88 -8.68 10.21
CA GLU A 154 21.42 -8.56 10.21
C GLU A 154 20.96 -7.25 9.55
N LEU A 155 21.66 -6.14 9.82
CA LEU A 155 21.40 -4.85 9.16
C LEU A 155 21.63 -4.91 7.65
N LYS A 156 22.71 -5.58 7.21
CA LYS A 156 23.01 -5.80 5.79
C LYS A 156 21.89 -6.61 5.13
N LYS A 157 21.48 -7.72 5.75
CA LYS A 157 20.38 -8.57 5.26
C LYS A 157 19.04 -7.82 5.21
N ALA A 158 18.75 -6.96 6.18
CA ALA A 158 17.54 -6.14 6.16
C ALA A 158 17.52 -5.13 4.99
N GLY A 159 18.67 -4.50 4.72
CA GLY A 159 18.84 -3.65 3.55
C GLY A 159 18.64 -4.40 2.23
N ILE A 160 19.20 -5.61 2.12
CA ILE A 160 19.04 -6.50 0.96
C ILE A 160 17.58 -6.91 0.79
N ALA A 161 16.87 -7.26 1.85
CA ALA A 161 15.46 -7.66 1.79
C ALA A 161 14.56 -6.56 1.19
N ILE A 162 14.73 -5.32 1.64
CA ILE A 162 13.95 -4.16 1.13
C ILE A 162 14.25 -3.94 -0.34
N GLU A 163 15.53 -3.93 -0.69
CA GLU A 163 16.00 -3.72 -2.04
C GLU A 163 15.54 -4.81 -3.00
N PHE A 164 15.64 -6.08 -2.58
CA PHE A 164 15.18 -7.24 -3.32
C PHE A 164 13.70 -7.13 -3.64
N ALA A 165 12.83 -6.95 -2.63
CA ALA A 165 11.39 -6.87 -2.87
C ALA A 165 11.01 -5.69 -3.78
N ALA A 166 11.62 -4.52 -3.57
CA ALA A 166 11.35 -3.34 -4.39
C ALA A 166 11.78 -3.53 -5.85
N ARG A 167 12.96 -4.12 -6.08
CA ARG A 167 13.47 -4.44 -7.43
C ARG A 167 12.66 -5.53 -8.10
N LYS A 168 12.04 -6.44 -7.35
CA LYS A 168 11.13 -7.44 -7.91
C LYS A 168 9.75 -6.88 -8.24
N GLY A 169 9.52 -5.57 -8.07
CA GLY A 169 8.26 -4.92 -8.41
C GLY A 169 7.23 -4.94 -7.28
N VAL A 170 7.65 -5.10 -6.02
CA VAL A 170 6.76 -4.82 -4.89
C VAL A 170 6.77 -3.31 -4.63
N PRO A 171 5.61 -2.64 -4.46
CA PRO A 171 5.58 -1.19 -4.21
C PRO A 171 6.40 -0.84 -2.96
N LEU A 172 7.34 0.11 -3.09
CA LEU A 172 8.29 0.45 -2.02
C LEU A 172 7.58 0.92 -0.72
N SER A 173 6.41 1.57 -0.84
CA SER A 173 5.56 1.94 0.29
C SER A 173 5.13 0.71 1.10
N GLN A 174 4.69 -0.36 0.42
CA GLN A 174 4.26 -1.61 1.04
C GLN A 174 5.45 -2.40 1.59
N VAL A 175 6.57 -2.48 0.86
CA VAL A 175 7.82 -3.09 1.36
C VAL A 175 8.22 -2.45 2.68
N ARG A 176 8.26 -1.11 2.75
CA ARG A 176 8.60 -0.37 3.97
C ARG A 176 7.59 -0.62 5.09
N LYS A 177 6.29 -0.62 4.79
CA LYS A 177 5.22 -0.83 5.78
C LYS A 177 5.33 -2.23 6.41
N ILE A 178 5.46 -3.27 5.58
CA ILE A 178 5.59 -4.65 6.04
C ILE A 178 6.91 -4.84 6.80
N ALA A 179 8.04 -4.36 6.28
CA ALA A 179 9.33 -4.47 6.95
C ALA A 179 9.35 -3.82 8.34
N ASN A 180 8.72 -2.64 8.50
CA ASN A 180 8.55 -2.02 9.82
C ASN A 180 7.73 -2.89 10.78
N LYS A 181 6.68 -3.56 10.28
CA LYS A 181 5.86 -4.45 11.11
C LYS A 181 6.61 -5.73 11.47
N CYS A 182 7.36 -6.32 10.53
CA CYS A 182 8.27 -7.45 10.81
C CYS A 182 9.28 -7.09 11.90
N LEU A 183 9.94 -5.93 11.78
CA LEU A 183 10.91 -5.44 12.76
C LEU A 183 10.27 -5.23 14.14
N ARG A 184 9.05 -4.68 14.21
CA ARG A 184 8.32 -4.54 15.48
C ARG A 184 8.05 -5.89 16.16
N ASN A 185 7.82 -6.95 15.39
CA ASN A 185 7.57 -8.31 15.87
C ASN A 185 8.85 -9.17 16.01
N GLY A 186 10.03 -8.54 15.90
CA GLY A 186 11.31 -9.21 16.17
C GLY A 186 11.87 -10.05 15.02
N LEU A 187 11.32 -9.96 13.80
CA LEU A 187 11.89 -10.65 12.64
C LEU A 187 13.17 -9.95 12.21
N LYS A 188 14.27 -10.71 12.11
CA LYS A 188 15.61 -10.17 11.82
C LYS A 188 16.29 -10.88 10.65
N GLY A 189 17.29 -10.22 10.08
CA GLY A 189 18.20 -10.80 9.09
C GLY A 189 17.53 -11.63 7.98
N GLU A 190 17.75 -12.94 7.99
CA GLU A 190 17.25 -13.89 6.98
C GLU A 190 15.74 -14.05 6.98
N GLU A 191 15.09 -13.93 8.13
CA GLU A 191 13.63 -14.05 8.21
C GLU A 191 12.96 -12.93 7.43
N LEU A 192 13.50 -11.71 7.54
CA LEU A 192 13.02 -10.56 6.79
C LEU A 192 13.25 -10.72 5.29
N LEU A 193 14.38 -11.33 4.91
CA LEU A 193 14.69 -11.68 3.52
C LEU A 193 13.71 -12.74 2.99
N GLY A 194 13.40 -13.78 3.76
CA GLY A 194 12.41 -14.80 3.42
C GLY A 194 11.02 -14.20 3.17
N VAL A 195 10.59 -13.26 4.01
CA VAL A 195 9.35 -12.50 3.79
C VAL A 195 9.42 -11.67 2.51
N ALA A 196 10.52 -10.97 2.24
CA ALA A 196 10.70 -10.19 1.02
C ALA A 196 10.66 -11.07 -0.25
N VAL A 197 11.30 -12.23 -0.22
CA VAL A 197 11.23 -13.25 -1.29
C VAL A 197 9.80 -13.73 -1.45
N ALA A 198 9.09 -14.01 -0.36
CA ALA A 198 7.71 -14.46 -0.44
C ALA A 198 6.78 -13.43 -1.08
N LEU A 199 6.91 -12.16 -0.69
CA LEU A 199 6.16 -11.05 -1.29
C LEU A 199 6.44 -10.90 -2.79
N SER A 200 7.69 -11.10 -3.23
CA SER A 200 8.07 -10.94 -4.64
C SER A 200 7.30 -11.87 -5.57
N LYS A 201 6.92 -13.08 -5.12
CA LYS A 201 6.10 -14.01 -5.92
C LYS A 201 4.68 -13.49 -6.18
N GLY A 202 4.21 -12.53 -5.39
CA GLY A 202 2.91 -11.90 -5.59
C GLY A 202 2.87 -10.96 -6.80
N VAL A 203 4.02 -10.46 -7.24
CA VAL A 203 4.10 -9.47 -8.34
C VAL A 203 3.70 -10.11 -9.66
N SER A 204 4.28 -11.28 -10.00
CA SER A 204 3.94 -12.00 -11.23
C SER A 204 2.50 -12.49 -11.30
N LYS A 205 1.81 -12.52 -10.16
CA LYS A 205 0.41 -12.95 -10.03
C LYS A 205 -0.57 -11.78 -9.97
N GLY A 206 -0.07 -10.54 -10.07
CA GLY A 206 -0.88 -9.33 -10.00
C GLY A 206 -1.70 -9.23 -8.71
N ILE A 207 -1.09 -9.59 -7.57
CA ILE A 207 -1.73 -9.55 -6.25
C ILE A 207 -1.77 -8.11 -5.72
N ASN A 208 -2.89 -7.74 -5.08
CA ASN A 208 -2.97 -6.48 -4.33
C ASN A 208 -2.16 -6.56 -3.03
N PHE A 209 -1.03 -5.84 -3.00
CA PHE A 209 -0.09 -5.81 -1.88
C PHE A 209 -0.61 -5.11 -0.63
N GLU A 210 -1.61 -4.24 -0.75
CA GLU A 210 -2.22 -3.59 0.41
C GLU A 210 -3.02 -4.59 1.24
N THR A 211 -3.93 -5.31 0.61
CA THR A 211 -4.71 -6.37 1.26
C THR A 211 -3.81 -7.52 1.71
N LEU A 212 -2.74 -7.84 0.97
CA LEU A 212 -1.76 -8.86 1.39
C LEU A 212 -1.01 -8.38 2.65
N GLY A 213 -0.56 -7.12 2.67
CA GLY A 213 0.13 -6.53 3.82
C GLY A 213 -0.71 -6.56 5.11
N ILE A 214 -2.02 -6.34 5.03
CA ILE A 214 -2.93 -6.47 6.18
C ILE A 214 -2.91 -7.89 6.74
N GLN A 215 -3.02 -8.90 5.88
CA GLN A 215 -3.01 -10.31 6.30
C GLN A 215 -1.64 -10.74 6.86
N VAL A 216 -0.54 -10.28 6.27
CA VAL A 216 0.81 -10.51 6.82
C VAL A 216 0.94 -9.95 8.23
N VAL A 217 0.41 -8.75 8.48
CA VAL A 217 0.41 -8.15 9.82
C VAL A 217 -0.46 -8.95 10.79
N ALA A 218 -1.60 -9.48 10.35
CA ALA A 218 -2.42 -10.36 11.18
C ALA A 218 -1.66 -11.66 11.56
N LYS A 219 -0.94 -12.27 10.61
CA LYS A 219 -0.14 -13.47 10.89
C LYS A 219 1.05 -13.18 11.82
N LEU A 220 1.69 -12.03 11.67
CA LEU A 220 2.72 -11.57 12.61
C LEU A 220 2.17 -11.44 14.04
N LYS A 221 0.98 -10.84 14.20
CA LYS A 221 0.30 -10.74 15.50
C LYS A 221 -0.07 -12.10 16.08
N ALA A 222 -0.38 -13.07 15.22
CA ALA A 222 -0.60 -14.47 15.61
C ALA A 222 0.70 -15.25 15.87
N GLY A 223 1.86 -14.58 15.95
CA GLY A 223 3.14 -15.21 16.29
C GLY A 223 3.86 -15.92 15.14
N TYR A 224 3.41 -15.77 13.89
CA TYR A 224 4.10 -16.37 12.74
C TYR A 224 5.43 -15.64 12.49
N LYS A 225 6.54 -16.39 12.43
CA LYS A 225 7.90 -15.88 12.19
C LYS A 225 8.64 -16.73 11.14
N GLY A 226 9.82 -16.26 10.72
CA GLY A 226 10.75 -16.96 9.83
C GLY A 226 10.11 -17.66 8.62
N LYS A 227 10.51 -18.92 8.40
CA LYS A 227 10.05 -19.76 7.29
C LYS A 227 8.53 -20.01 7.33
N LYS A 228 7.94 -20.14 8.53
CA LYS A 228 6.49 -20.35 8.70
C LYS A 228 5.69 -19.17 8.16
N LEU A 229 6.11 -17.94 8.46
CA LEU A 229 5.47 -16.74 7.91
C LEU A 229 5.65 -16.65 6.39
N ALA A 230 6.85 -16.96 5.87
CA ALA A 230 7.11 -16.95 4.43
C ALA A 230 6.22 -17.96 3.67
N ASN A 231 6.06 -19.17 4.21
CA ASN A 231 5.18 -20.20 3.65
C ASN A 231 3.71 -19.76 3.67
N GLU A 232 3.27 -19.11 4.75
CA GLU A 232 1.92 -18.56 4.84
C GLU A 232 1.68 -17.46 3.79
N ILE A 233 2.67 -16.60 3.55
CA ILE A 233 2.61 -15.59 2.49
C ILE A 233 2.46 -16.25 1.12
N HIS A 234 3.21 -17.33 0.85
CA HIS A 234 3.06 -18.10 -0.38
C HIS A 234 1.64 -18.68 -0.51
N ALA A 235 1.10 -19.31 0.54
CA ALA A 235 -0.24 -19.86 0.52
C ALA A 235 -1.31 -18.77 0.25
N MET A 236 -1.22 -17.62 0.92
CA MET A 236 -2.13 -16.48 0.70
C MET A 236 -2.07 -15.97 -0.75
N ILE A 237 -0.87 -15.92 -1.35
CA ILE A 237 -0.68 -15.52 -2.75
C ILE A 237 -1.29 -16.56 -3.70
N GLU A 238 -1.09 -17.86 -3.46
CA GLU A 238 -1.66 -18.93 -4.28
C GLU A 238 -3.19 -18.92 -4.25
N ILE A 239 -3.78 -18.84 -3.05
CA ILE A 239 -5.25 -18.84 -2.87
C ILE A 239 -5.87 -17.68 -3.65
N ARG A 240 -5.31 -16.47 -3.54
CA ARG A 240 -5.82 -15.30 -4.25
C ARG A 240 -5.63 -15.38 -5.75
N TYR A 241 -4.50 -15.93 -6.20
CA TYR A 241 -4.26 -16.12 -7.62
C TYR A 241 -5.28 -17.09 -8.23
N LYS A 242 -5.51 -18.24 -7.58
CA LYS A 242 -6.55 -19.20 -7.98
C LYS A 242 -7.95 -18.57 -7.99
N ALA A 243 -8.31 -17.81 -6.95
CA ALA A 243 -9.60 -17.11 -6.91
C ALA A 243 -9.76 -16.10 -8.05
N LYS A 244 -8.68 -15.39 -8.41
CA LYS A 244 -8.68 -14.46 -9.54
C LYS A 244 -8.86 -15.17 -10.89
N MET A 245 -8.20 -16.31 -11.09
CA MET A 245 -8.35 -17.11 -12.32
C MET A 245 -9.79 -17.62 -12.48
N LYS A 246 -10.37 -18.20 -11.42
CA LYS A 246 -11.78 -18.63 -11.42
C LYS A 246 -12.75 -17.50 -11.75
N ALA A 247 -12.56 -16.34 -11.11
CA ALA A 247 -13.37 -15.16 -11.38
C ALA A 247 -13.18 -14.58 -12.81
N GLN A 248 -12.09 -14.92 -13.51
CA GLN A 248 -11.91 -14.58 -14.92
C GLN A 248 -12.59 -15.61 -15.82
N GLU A 249 -12.50 -16.90 -15.51
CA GLU A 249 -13.18 -17.99 -16.23
C GLU A 249 -14.71 -17.80 -16.20
N GLU A 250 -15.29 -17.48 -15.04
CA GLU A 250 -16.74 -17.21 -14.90
C GLU A 250 -17.20 -16.01 -15.74
N LYS A 251 -16.33 -15.02 -15.95
CA LYS A 251 -16.64 -13.84 -16.78
C LYS A 251 -16.56 -14.12 -18.28
N VAL A 252 -15.73 -15.07 -18.69
CA VAL A 252 -15.56 -15.47 -20.10
C VAL A 252 -16.59 -16.54 -20.49
N GLY A 253 -16.95 -17.43 -19.57
CA GLY A 253 -17.85 -18.56 -19.79
C GLY A 253 -19.34 -18.25 -19.71
N LYS A 254 -19.76 -17.02 -19.39
CA LYS A 254 -21.15 -16.60 -19.53
C LYS A 254 -21.31 -16.04 -20.95
N PRO A 255 -21.75 -16.84 -21.95
CA PRO A 255 -22.16 -16.26 -23.21
C PRO A 255 -23.24 -15.24 -22.85
N THR A 256 -22.94 -13.96 -23.05
CA THR A 256 -23.97 -12.94 -23.12
C THR A 256 -24.87 -13.42 -24.23
N GLY A 257 -25.98 -14.06 -23.86
CA GLY A 257 -27.01 -14.48 -24.80
C GLY A 257 -27.23 -13.29 -25.71
N ARG A 258 -26.83 -13.45 -26.97
CA ARG A 258 -27.15 -12.47 -27.99
C ARG A 258 -28.67 -12.44 -28.01
N ASP A 259 -29.25 -11.45 -27.35
CA ASP A 259 -30.45 -10.84 -27.87
C ASP A 259 -30.11 -10.53 -29.33
N LYS A 260 -30.62 -11.37 -30.24
CA LYS A 260 -30.53 -11.16 -31.68
C LYS A 260 -30.90 -9.70 -31.90
N PRO A 261 -29.99 -8.85 -32.43
CA PRO A 261 -30.43 -7.55 -32.89
C PRO A 261 -31.48 -7.80 -33.96
N LYS A 262 -32.75 -7.49 -33.64
CA LYS A 262 -33.79 -7.38 -34.65
C LYS A 262 -33.30 -6.28 -35.58
N SER A 263 -32.79 -6.72 -36.74
CA SER A 263 -32.57 -5.92 -37.93
C SER A 263 -33.87 -5.18 -38.25
N LYS A 264 -34.01 -3.97 -37.74
CA LYS A 264 -34.87 -2.96 -38.36
C LYS A 264 -33.95 -2.10 -39.22
N ASN A 265 -34.05 -2.35 -40.52
CA ASN A 265 -33.75 -1.39 -41.56
C ASN A 265 -34.49 -0.10 -41.22
N ASP A 266 -33.78 0.93 -40.76
CA ASP A 266 -34.24 2.30 -40.95
C ASP A 266 -33.06 3.12 -41.47
N LYS A 267 -33.15 3.39 -42.77
CA LYS A 267 -32.42 4.43 -43.49
C LYS A 267 -32.70 5.75 -42.78
N GLU A 268 -31.74 6.30 -42.04
CA GLU A 268 -31.82 7.70 -41.63
C GLU A 268 -30.58 8.47 -42.06
N LYS A 269 -30.88 9.54 -42.79
CA LYS A 269 -30.02 10.46 -43.51
C LYS A 269 -28.96 11.08 -42.60
N THR A 270 -27.73 11.11 -43.10
CA THR A 270 -26.65 11.98 -42.65
C THR A 270 -27.02 13.46 -42.80
N PRO A 271 -26.97 14.28 -41.73
CA PRO A 271 -26.83 15.71 -41.86
C PRO A 271 -25.36 16.13 -41.93
N LYS A 272 -25.16 17.04 -42.87
CA LYS A 272 -23.97 17.81 -43.25
C LYS A 272 -23.22 18.39 -42.05
N VAL A 273 -21.90 18.21 -42.08
CA VAL A 273 -20.91 18.93 -41.27
C VAL A 273 -21.09 20.44 -41.50
N SER A 274 -21.35 21.18 -40.42
CA SER A 274 -21.22 22.64 -40.40
C SER A 274 -20.01 23.02 -39.53
N GLU A 275 -19.15 23.79 -40.18
CA GLU A 275 -17.87 24.30 -39.73
C GLU A 275 -18.13 25.57 -38.89
N GLN A 276 -17.85 25.52 -37.58
CA GLN A 276 -17.92 26.71 -36.70
C GLN A 276 -16.54 27.08 -36.15
N LYS A 277 -15.86 27.93 -36.94
CA LYS A 277 -15.36 29.27 -36.59
C LYS A 277 -15.04 29.57 -35.11
N LYS A 278 -13.75 29.43 -34.77
CA LYS A 278 -12.82 30.47 -34.27
C LYS A 278 -13.43 31.70 -33.57
N GLU A 279 -13.34 31.80 -32.24
CA GLU A 279 -13.18 33.07 -31.50
C GLU A 279 -12.29 32.89 -30.24
N LYS A 280 -11.22 33.70 -30.16
CA LYS A 280 -10.55 34.14 -28.92
C LYS A 280 -11.16 35.51 -28.59
N PRO A 281 -11.38 35.88 -27.31
CA PRO A 281 -10.40 36.70 -26.61
C PRO A 281 -10.38 36.50 -25.07
N GLY A 282 -9.37 37.02 -24.39
CA GLY A 282 -9.41 37.12 -22.93
C GLY A 282 -8.05 37.29 -22.25
N ASP A 283 -7.37 38.40 -22.54
CA ASP A 283 -6.25 38.89 -21.73
C ASP A 283 -6.74 39.34 -20.35
N GLY A 284 -6.53 38.48 -19.35
CA GLY A 284 -6.77 38.78 -17.93
C GLY A 284 -5.49 39.31 -17.27
N LYS A 285 -5.39 40.64 -17.21
CA LYS A 285 -4.42 41.41 -16.41
C LYS A 285 -4.47 41.04 -14.92
N SER A 286 -3.29 41.18 -14.29
CA SER A 286 -3.08 41.70 -12.94
C SER A 286 -3.53 40.84 -11.73
N GLN A 287 -2.56 40.39 -10.93
CA GLN A 287 -2.37 41.00 -9.60
C GLN A 287 -1.00 40.64 -9.01
N LYS A 288 -0.22 41.71 -8.86
CA LYS A 288 1.06 41.80 -8.14
C LYS A 288 0.72 42.05 -6.67
N SER A 289 0.97 41.08 -5.79
CA SER A 289 0.88 41.24 -4.33
C SER A 289 1.73 40.14 -3.68
N ARG A 290 2.51 40.35 -2.64
CA ARG A 290 2.93 41.53 -1.88
C ARG A 290 4.12 41.00 -1.08
N LYS A 291 5.23 41.73 -1.14
CA LYS A 291 6.43 41.53 -0.34
C LYS A 291 6.05 41.82 1.12
N GLN A 292 6.07 40.82 2.00
CA GLN A 292 6.14 41.04 3.45
C GLN A 292 7.52 40.60 3.95
N LYS A 293 8.38 41.62 4.08
CA LYS A 293 9.42 41.71 5.10
C LYS A 293 8.72 41.84 6.45
N SER A 294 9.15 41.07 7.45
CA SER A 294 9.34 41.49 8.86
C SER A 294 9.27 40.24 9.75
N GLY A 295 10.30 39.99 10.53
CA GLY A 295 10.33 38.87 11.47
C GLY A 295 11.69 38.70 12.13
N GLU A 296 12.25 39.84 12.54
CA GLU A 296 13.31 39.96 13.53
C GLU A 296 12.76 39.49 14.89
N ASN A 297 13.48 38.60 15.56
CA ASN A 297 13.38 38.21 16.99
C ASN A 297 14.37 37.03 17.14
N GLY A 298 15.40 37.02 17.97
CA GLY A 298 15.67 37.76 19.20
C GLY A 298 16.12 36.73 20.25
N ALA A 299 17.20 37.05 20.98
CA ALA A 299 17.69 36.41 22.23
C ALA A 299 18.29 34.99 22.08
N ARG A 300 19.61 34.75 22.22
CA ARG A 300 20.49 34.90 23.40
C ARG A 300 19.87 34.38 24.70
N GLY A 301 20.50 33.36 25.26
CA GLY A 301 20.17 32.78 26.56
C GLY A 301 21.24 31.76 26.91
N ASP A 302 22.38 32.26 27.37
CA ASP A 302 23.40 31.52 28.10
C ASP A 302 22.87 31.22 29.51
N HIS A 303 22.99 29.97 29.95
CA HIS A 303 23.12 29.54 31.34
C HIS A 303 23.78 28.16 31.37
#